data_AF-A0A1M6M4K7-F1
#
_entry.id   AF-A0A1M6M4K7-F1
#
_cell.length_a   1.000
_cell.length_b   1.000
_cell.length_c   1.000
_cell.angle_alpha   90.00
_cell.angle_beta   90.00
_cell.angle_gamma   90.00
#
_symmetry.space_group_name_H-M   'P 1'
#
loop_
_entity.id
_entity.type
_entity.pdbx_description
1 polymer ?
#
loop_
_entity_poly.entity_id
_entity_poly.type
_entity_poly.pdbx_seq_one_letter_code
_entity_poly.pdbx_strand_id
1 'polypeptide(L)'
;MINPGELIYSNPDSKPLKQGNKVIPFINYQAPAPQRCLDMLLAKYYNKPYQSEVMMYACDTVSIPKLKCKLSTANLLLVTDGGLVPFHNPDRIPSTCANRFGVYSIKGKNSLGPRKYEISHQGYDNSFVEQNPNRLLPVDALRELEMNRVIGKLHDTFISTTGVMMPASQSKLMGKKIAEYVAKCNVDAVLLVSACGTSTRCGAYIGLAIEKIGIPVVQVTNLTQIALDTGLTRVVKGNNICYPFGKPSCSLRDEYAFRRQLVLKALYKLQKHDPV
;
A
#
# COMPACT_ATOMS: atom_id res chain seq x y z
N MET A 1 5.74 -9.80 55.67
CA MET A 1 6.35 -8.77 54.82
C MET A 1 6.15 -9.21 53.39
N ILE A 2 5.31 -8.47 52.66
CA ILE A 2 4.88 -8.80 51.31
C ILE A 2 6.05 -8.55 50.37
N ASN A 3 6.47 -9.59 49.64
CA ASN A 3 7.60 -9.52 48.73
C ASN A 3 7.23 -8.65 47.51
N PRO A 4 8.14 -7.85 46.94
CA PRO A 4 7.88 -6.93 45.80
C PRO A 4 7.46 -7.59 44.47
N GLY A 5 7.01 -8.85 44.48
CA GLY A 5 6.54 -9.61 43.32
C GLY A 5 5.06 -9.40 42.97
N GLU A 6 4.34 -8.56 43.72
CA GLU A 6 3.05 -8.01 43.29
C GLU A 6 3.28 -6.88 42.27
N LEU A 7 3.49 -7.24 41.00
CA LEU A 7 3.38 -6.28 39.90
C LEU A 7 2.56 -6.89 38.77
N ILE A 8 1.25 -6.60 38.82
CA ILE A 8 0.42 -6.39 37.63
C ILE A 8 1.16 -5.36 36.78
N TYR A 9 1.43 -5.59 35.48
CA TYR A 9 1.29 -4.59 34.41
C TYR A 9 1.48 -5.25 33.04
N SER A 10 0.43 -5.19 32.20
CA SER A 10 0.56 -5.04 30.76
C SER A 10 1.37 -3.77 30.49
N ASN A 11 2.56 -3.89 29.91
CA ASN A 11 3.45 -2.76 29.66
C ASN A 11 2.88 -1.88 28.52
N PRO A 12 2.33 -0.67 28.80
CA PRO A 12 1.77 0.18 27.75
C PRO A 12 2.86 1.07 27.10
N ASP A 13 4.05 1.16 27.69
CA ASP A 13 5.02 2.24 27.42
C ASP A 13 6.47 1.77 27.12
N SER A 14 6.68 0.52 26.73
CA SER A 14 8.04 0.09 26.35
C SER A 14 8.47 0.70 25.01
N LYS A 15 9.42 1.64 25.07
CA LYS A 15 10.25 2.03 23.92
C LYS A 15 10.79 0.78 23.20
N PRO A 16 10.85 0.77 21.86
CA PRO A 16 11.29 -0.40 21.10
C PRO A 16 12.68 -0.83 21.56
N LEU A 17 12.79 -2.09 22.02
CA LEU A 17 14.06 -2.69 22.40
C LEU A 17 15.02 -2.64 21.20
N LYS A 18 16.18 -2.00 21.40
CA LYS A 18 17.28 -2.01 20.44
C LYS A 18 17.67 -3.45 20.15
N GLN A 19 17.91 -3.79 18.89
CA GLN A 19 18.34 -5.10 18.42
C GLN A 19 19.63 -5.54 19.13
N GLY A 20 19.47 -6.33 20.19
CA GLY A 20 20.52 -6.96 20.98
C GLY A 20 19.87 -7.78 22.09
N ASN A 21 19.92 -9.11 21.95
CA ASN A 21 19.26 -10.15 22.77
C ASN A 21 17.71 -10.23 22.69
N LYS A 22 17.23 -11.21 21.92
CA LYS A 22 15.80 -11.56 21.72
C LYS A 22 15.21 -12.37 22.89
N VAL A 23 15.56 -12.05 24.14
CA VAL A 23 14.95 -12.71 25.30
C VAL A 23 13.76 -11.85 25.73
N ILE A 24 12.55 -12.39 25.62
CA ILE A 24 11.34 -11.70 26.08
C ILE A 24 11.28 -11.92 27.61
N PRO A 25 11.28 -10.84 28.42
CA PRO A 25 11.62 -10.92 29.84
C PRO A 25 10.64 -11.73 30.71
N PHE A 26 9.44 -12.02 30.20
CA PHE A 26 8.40 -12.75 30.94
C PHE A 26 8.19 -14.20 30.45
N ILE A 27 8.98 -14.68 29.49
CA ILE A 27 8.88 -16.08 29.01
C ILE A 27 9.69 -16.99 29.95
N ASN A 28 9.07 -18.07 30.42
CA ASN A 28 9.77 -19.13 31.13
C ASN A 28 10.53 -20.04 30.13
N TYR A 29 11.77 -19.70 29.83
CA TYR A 29 12.61 -20.49 28.92
C TYR A 29 13.09 -21.84 29.48
N GLN A 30 12.80 -22.16 30.76
CA GLN A 30 13.10 -23.49 31.33
C GLN A 30 12.09 -24.55 30.88
N ALA A 31 10.86 -24.17 30.55
CA ALA A 31 9.86 -25.06 29.96
C ALA A 31 9.99 -25.08 28.43
N PRO A 32 9.85 -26.22 27.75
CA PRO A 32 9.94 -26.30 26.30
C PRO A 32 8.76 -25.59 25.62
N ALA A 33 8.99 -24.97 24.46
CA ALA A 33 7.99 -24.17 23.75
C ALA A 33 6.65 -24.90 23.47
N PRO A 34 6.63 -26.20 23.10
CA PRO A 34 5.39 -26.94 22.92
C PRO A 34 4.54 -27.02 24.19
N GLN A 35 5.16 -27.18 25.36
CA GLN A 35 4.45 -27.25 26.64
C GLN A 35 3.81 -25.90 26.97
N ARG A 36 4.57 -24.80 26.86
CA ARG A 36 4.05 -23.46 27.11
C ARG A 36 2.90 -23.09 26.16
N CYS A 37 2.99 -23.53 24.90
CA CYS A 37 1.92 -23.39 23.91
C CYS A 37 0.65 -24.14 24.34
N LEU A 38 0.79 -25.40 24.77
CA LEU A 38 -0.34 -26.20 25.24
C LEU A 38 -0.99 -25.60 26.49
N ASP A 39 -0.18 -25.13 27.44
CA ASP A 39 -0.65 -24.47 28.67
C ASP A 39 -1.46 -23.21 28.35
N MET A 40 -0.96 -22.35 27.45
CA MET A 40 -1.67 -21.17 26.97
C MET A 40 -2.98 -21.55 26.24
N LEU A 41 -2.96 -22.58 25.39
CA LEU A 41 -4.13 -23.04 24.66
C LEU A 41 -5.22 -23.56 25.60
N LEU A 42 -4.85 -24.43 26.55
CA LEU A 42 -5.78 -24.98 27.54
C LEU A 42 -6.33 -23.87 28.43
N ALA A 43 -5.49 -22.93 28.88
CA ALA A 43 -5.95 -21.77 29.65
C ALA A 43 -6.98 -20.96 28.85
N LYS A 44 -6.69 -20.66 27.57
CA LYS A 44 -7.63 -19.95 26.67
C LYS A 44 -8.93 -20.73 26.45
N TYR A 45 -8.85 -22.04 26.23
CA TYR A 45 -10.02 -22.91 26.03
C TYR A 45 -10.96 -22.93 27.25
N TYR A 46 -10.40 -22.92 28.46
CA TYR A 46 -11.15 -22.92 29.70
C TYR A 46 -11.44 -21.51 30.25
N ASN A 47 -11.27 -20.44 29.47
CA ASN A 47 -11.43 -19.04 29.91
C ASN A 47 -10.60 -18.68 31.17
N LYS A 48 -9.44 -19.31 31.35
CA LYS A 48 -8.50 -19.00 32.43
C LYS A 48 -7.54 -17.89 31.98
N PRO A 49 -6.97 -17.11 32.92
CA PRO A 49 -5.92 -16.15 32.61
C PRO A 49 -4.74 -16.82 31.90
N TYR A 50 -4.24 -16.19 30.83
CA TYR A 50 -3.05 -16.62 30.11
C TYR A 50 -2.26 -15.39 29.65
N GLN A 51 -0.96 -15.55 29.47
CA GLN A 51 -0.07 -14.52 28.93
C GLN A 51 0.44 -14.96 27.56
N SER A 52 0.18 -14.16 26.52
CA SER A 52 0.73 -14.40 25.18
C SER A 52 2.25 -14.20 25.18
N GLU A 53 2.99 -15.15 24.62
CA GLU A 53 4.42 -14.97 24.29
C GLU A 53 4.63 -14.02 23.10
N VAL A 54 3.57 -13.76 22.33
CA VAL A 54 3.58 -12.79 21.24
C VAL A 54 3.28 -11.41 21.82
N MET A 55 4.27 -10.52 21.82
CA MET A 55 4.09 -9.11 22.13
C MET A 55 3.23 -8.45 21.04
N MET A 56 2.05 -7.98 21.43
CA MET A 56 1.23 -7.09 20.61
C MET A 56 1.64 -5.65 20.92
N TYR A 57 2.26 -4.98 19.96
CA TYR A 57 2.57 -3.56 20.10
C TYR A 57 1.27 -2.76 20.00
N ALA A 58 1.15 -1.69 20.80
CA ALA A 58 0.10 -0.71 20.61
C ALA A 58 0.19 -0.18 19.17
N CYS A 59 -0.95 -0.07 18.50
CA CYS A 59 -0.99 0.51 17.16
C CYS A 59 -0.55 1.97 17.26
N ASP A 60 0.54 2.34 16.59
CA ASP A 60 0.94 3.74 16.51
C ASP A 60 -0.25 4.54 15.95
N THR A 61 -0.76 5.51 16.72
CA THR A 61 -1.78 6.42 16.22
C THR A 61 -1.14 7.36 15.21
N VAL A 62 -1.14 6.97 13.93
CA VAL A 62 -0.63 7.80 12.85
C VAL A 62 -1.69 8.82 12.47
N SER A 63 -1.34 10.10 12.53
CA SER A 63 -2.18 11.17 12.01
C SER A 63 -2.39 10.99 10.51
N ILE A 64 -3.62 10.68 10.10
CA ILE A 64 -3.98 10.51 8.68
C ILE A 64 -3.99 11.91 8.03
N PRO A 65 -3.10 12.20 7.06
CA PRO A 65 -3.07 13.52 6.43
C PRO A 65 -4.35 13.78 5.65
N LYS A 66 -4.84 15.02 5.68
CA LYS A 66 -6.03 15.46 4.95
C LYS A 66 -5.64 16.14 3.65
N LEU A 67 -6.49 16.00 2.64
CA LEU A 67 -6.35 16.81 1.42
C LEU A 67 -6.58 18.29 1.77
N LYS A 68 -5.59 19.14 1.48
CA LYS A 68 -5.59 20.55 1.87
C LYS A 68 -6.38 21.45 0.92
N CYS A 69 -6.72 20.95 -0.27
CA CYS A 69 -7.37 21.69 -1.34
C CYS A 69 -8.59 20.95 -1.88
N LYS A 70 -9.38 21.60 -2.73
CA LYS A 70 -10.47 20.93 -3.46
C LYS A 70 -9.87 20.02 -4.53
N LEU A 71 -10.52 18.91 -4.84
CA LEU A 71 -10.07 18.00 -5.90
C LEU A 71 -9.86 18.75 -7.23
N SER A 72 -10.78 19.64 -7.59
CA SER A 72 -10.73 20.46 -8.81
C SER A 72 -9.51 21.38 -8.93
N THR A 73 -8.71 21.53 -7.86
CA THR A 73 -7.45 22.27 -7.84
C THR A 73 -6.25 21.39 -7.47
N ALA A 74 -6.49 20.14 -7.08
CA ALA A 74 -5.47 19.24 -6.57
C ALA A 74 -4.57 18.70 -7.70
N ASN A 75 -3.27 18.63 -7.44
CA ASN A 75 -2.28 17.94 -8.25
C ASN A 75 -2.11 16.49 -7.75
N LEU A 76 -2.57 15.53 -8.53
CA LEU A 76 -2.58 14.11 -8.18
C LEU A 76 -1.40 13.36 -8.80
N LEU A 77 -0.65 12.60 -8.00
CA LEU A 77 0.40 11.71 -8.49
C LEU A 77 -0.06 10.25 -8.53
N LEU A 78 0.33 9.55 -9.59
CA LEU A 78 0.18 8.09 -9.70
C LEU A 78 1.43 7.37 -9.20
N VAL A 79 1.21 6.37 -8.36
CA VAL A 79 2.24 5.43 -7.92
C VAL A 79 1.74 4.01 -8.18
N THR A 80 2.58 3.14 -8.71
CA THR A 80 2.27 1.72 -8.83
C THR A 80 3.44 0.88 -8.34
N ASP A 81 3.13 -0.19 -7.65
CA ASP A 81 4.09 -1.24 -7.33
C ASP A 81 3.81 -2.54 -8.12
N GLY A 82 2.91 -2.45 -9.11
CA GLY A 82 2.58 -3.52 -10.06
C GLY A 82 3.58 -3.68 -11.21
N GLY A 83 4.71 -2.97 -11.20
CA GLY A 83 5.81 -3.15 -12.13
C GLY A 83 5.59 -2.64 -13.55
N LEU A 84 4.72 -1.64 -13.76
CA LEU A 84 4.55 -1.02 -15.07
C LEU A 84 5.77 -0.19 -15.46
N VAL A 85 6.45 -0.54 -16.54
CA VAL A 85 7.64 0.16 -17.04
C VAL A 85 7.48 0.49 -18.52
N PRO A 86 8.15 1.53 -19.06
CA PRO A 86 8.27 1.70 -20.50
C PRO A 86 8.88 0.45 -21.13
N PHE A 87 8.55 0.22 -22.40
CA PHE A 87 9.10 -0.88 -23.17
C PHE A 87 10.63 -0.94 -23.06
N HIS A 88 11.19 -2.15 -22.95
CA HIS A 88 12.60 -2.44 -22.65
C HIS A 88 13.09 -2.11 -21.24
N ASN A 89 12.22 -1.69 -20.32
CA ASN A 89 12.54 -1.48 -18.91
C ASN A 89 13.86 -0.70 -18.72
N PRO A 90 13.91 0.60 -19.09
CA PRO A 90 15.15 1.36 -19.18
C PRO A 90 15.94 1.41 -17.86
N ASP A 91 15.25 1.43 -16.71
CA ASP A 91 15.86 1.44 -15.38
C ASP A 91 16.28 0.05 -14.87
N ARG A 92 16.00 -1.00 -15.67
CA ARG A 92 16.22 -2.41 -15.35
C ARG A 92 15.63 -2.77 -14.00
N ILE A 93 14.38 -2.35 -13.76
CA ILE A 93 13.65 -2.68 -12.53
C ILE A 93 13.46 -4.20 -12.49
N PRO A 94 13.98 -4.91 -11.47
CA PRO A 94 13.83 -6.35 -11.36
C PRO A 94 12.35 -6.77 -11.29
N SER A 95 12.03 -7.92 -11.89
CA SER A 95 10.66 -8.45 -11.90
C SER A 95 10.18 -9.02 -10.56
N THR A 96 11.10 -9.10 -9.59
CA THR A 96 10.88 -9.46 -8.18
C THR A 96 11.85 -8.69 -7.28
N CYS A 97 11.47 -8.43 -6.03
CA CYS A 97 12.37 -7.85 -5.01
C CYS A 97 13.06 -6.54 -5.44
N ALA A 98 12.38 -5.68 -6.22
CA ALA A 98 13.02 -4.50 -6.81
C ALA A 98 13.61 -3.58 -5.75
N ASN A 99 14.89 -3.21 -5.88
CA ASN A 99 15.58 -2.31 -4.95
C ASN A 99 15.57 -0.84 -5.40
N ARG A 100 14.85 -0.55 -6.48
CA ARG A 100 14.76 0.72 -7.19
C ARG A 100 13.33 0.96 -7.70
N PHE A 101 13.04 2.21 -7.98
CA PHE A 101 11.82 2.65 -8.66
C PHE A 101 12.21 3.48 -9.88
N GLY A 102 11.31 3.54 -10.87
CA GLY A 102 11.43 4.39 -12.04
C GLY A 102 10.39 5.50 -11.99
N VAL A 103 10.68 6.59 -12.69
CA VAL A 103 9.75 7.72 -12.84
C VAL A 103 9.56 8.01 -14.32
N TYR A 104 8.32 7.94 -14.78
CA TYR A 104 8.01 7.90 -16.20
C TYR A 104 7.04 8.99 -16.60
N SER A 105 7.37 9.72 -17.67
CA SER A 105 6.56 10.82 -18.16
C SER A 105 5.27 10.34 -18.85
N ILE A 106 4.17 10.95 -18.46
CA ILE A 106 2.83 10.89 -19.06
C ILE A 106 2.34 12.29 -19.48
N LYS A 107 3.25 13.25 -19.61
CA LYS A 107 2.96 14.59 -20.14
C LYS A 107 2.37 14.47 -21.55
N GLY A 108 1.23 15.10 -21.78
CA GLY A 108 0.53 15.10 -23.07
C GLY A 108 -0.03 13.73 -23.51
N LYS A 109 -0.06 12.72 -22.61
CA LYS A 109 -0.68 11.42 -22.90
C LYS A 109 -2.09 11.40 -22.36
N ASN A 110 -3.07 11.19 -23.25
CA ASN A 110 -4.47 10.98 -22.90
C ASN A 110 -4.75 9.57 -22.40
N SER A 111 -3.91 8.58 -22.73
CA SER A 111 -4.03 7.20 -22.27
C SER A 111 -2.69 6.48 -22.35
N LEU A 112 -2.58 5.34 -21.67
CA LEU A 112 -1.43 4.46 -21.81
C LEU A 112 -1.67 3.44 -22.94
N GLY A 113 -0.76 3.42 -23.92
CA GLY A 113 -0.85 2.52 -25.08
C GLY A 113 -0.10 1.21 -24.84
N PRO A 114 -0.64 0.05 -25.25
CA PRO A 114 -0.06 -1.27 -24.96
C PRO A 114 1.34 -1.48 -25.56
N ARG A 115 1.66 -0.80 -26.69
CA ARG A 115 2.98 -0.92 -27.34
C ARG A 115 4.09 -0.08 -26.71
N LYS A 116 3.77 0.75 -25.70
CA LYS A 116 4.73 1.68 -25.09
C LYS A 116 5.18 1.24 -23.69
N TYR A 117 4.52 0.23 -23.13
CA TYR A 117 4.71 -0.21 -21.75
C TYR A 117 4.71 -1.73 -21.68
N GLU A 118 5.42 -2.26 -20.69
CA GLU A 118 5.49 -3.68 -20.35
C GLU A 118 5.43 -3.84 -18.82
N ILE A 119 5.29 -5.08 -18.34
CA ILE A 119 5.19 -5.38 -16.90
C ILE A 119 6.43 -6.16 -16.44
N SER A 120 7.24 -5.53 -15.58
CA SER A 120 8.32 -6.19 -14.84
C SER A 120 7.80 -6.66 -13.48
N HIS A 121 6.93 -7.68 -13.46
CA HIS A 121 6.31 -8.17 -12.22
C HIS A 121 5.86 -9.64 -12.35
N GLN A 122 6.38 -10.53 -11.50
CA GLN A 122 6.06 -11.98 -11.54
C GLN A 122 4.95 -12.44 -10.58
N GLY A 123 4.22 -11.50 -9.98
CA GLY A 123 3.21 -11.80 -8.96
C GLY A 123 1.77 -11.95 -9.43
N TYR A 124 1.47 -11.78 -10.72
CA TYR A 124 0.13 -11.91 -11.30
C TYR A 124 0.22 -12.11 -12.82
N ASP A 125 -0.88 -12.51 -13.46
CA ASP A 125 -0.98 -12.61 -14.92
C ASP A 125 -1.03 -11.20 -15.55
N ASN A 126 0.08 -10.82 -16.17
CA ASN A 126 0.29 -9.49 -16.75
C ASN A 126 -0.38 -9.30 -18.11
N SER A 127 -0.84 -10.36 -18.79
CA SER A 127 -1.37 -10.30 -20.15
C SER A 127 -2.53 -9.30 -20.28
N PHE A 128 -3.38 -9.20 -19.26
CA PHE A 128 -4.49 -8.25 -19.24
C PHE A 128 -4.01 -6.80 -19.23
N VAL A 129 -2.96 -6.48 -18.46
CA VAL A 129 -2.40 -5.12 -18.38
C VAL A 129 -1.58 -4.80 -19.63
N GLU A 130 -0.87 -5.77 -20.19
CA GLU A 130 -0.13 -5.59 -21.44
C GLU A 130 -1.08 -5.28 -22.62
N GLN A 131 -2.26 -5.90 -22.66
CA GLN A 131 -3.30 -5.55 -23.64
C GLN A 131 -3.85 -4.13 -23.45
N ASN A 132 -3.99 -3.68 -22.20
CA ASN A 132 -4.47 -2.33 -21.88
C ASN A 132 -3.87 -1.85 -20.54
N PRO A 133 -2.80 -1.03 -20.56
CA PRO A 133 -2.12 -0.62 -19.34
C PRO A 133 -3.00 0.24 -18.40
N ASN A 134 -4.09 0.81 -18.92
CA ASN A 134 -5.06 1.55 -18.11
C ASN A 134 -5.85 0.66 -17.14
N ARG A 135 -5.77 -0.67 -17.30
CA ARG A 135 -6.29 -1.65 -16.33
C ARG A 135 -5.49 -1.69 -15.02
N LEU A 136 -4.25 -1.18 -15.03
CA LEU A 136 -3.43 -0.99 -13.84
C LEU A 136 -3.34 0.49 -13.44
N LEU A 137 -2.97 1.39 -14.36
CA LEU A 137 -2.89 2.83 -14.09
C LEU A 137 -3.93 3.59 -14.93
N PRO A 138 -5.04 4.07 -14.35
CA PRO A 138 -6.20 4.57 -15.09
C PRO A 138 -5.99 6.02 -15.61
N VAL A 139 -4.95 6.22 -16.42
CA VAL A 139 -4.57 7.53 -16.97
C VAL A 139 -5.66 8.09 -17.87
N ASP A 140 -6.32 7.25 -18.66
CA ASP A 140 -7.43 7.65 -19.52
C ASP A 140 -8.61 8.26 -18.76
N ALA A 141 -9.05 7.61 -17.69
CA ALA A 141 -10.09 8.15 -16.83
C ALA A 141 -9.62 9.41 -16.09
N LEU A 142 -8.39 9.44 -15.57
CA LEU A 142 -7.89 10.61 -14.85
C LEU A 142 -7.70 11.84 -15.75
N ARG A 143 -7.27 11.67 -17.00
CA ARG A 143 -7.17 12.76 -17.99
C ARG A 143 -8.54 13.30 -18.38
N GLU A 144 -9.54 12.43 -18.55
CA GLU A 144 -10.94 12.88 -18.75
C GLU A 144 -11.44 13.70 -17.55
N LEU A 145 -11.16 13.25 -16.32
CA LEU A 145 -11.54 13.96 -15.10
C LEU A 145 -10.79 15.30 -14.92
N GLU A 146 -9.54 15.40 -15.39
CA GLU A 146 -8.77 16.65 -15.45
C GLU A 146 -9.40 17.62 -16.45
N MET A 147 -9.73 17.16 -17.66
CA MET A 147 -10.42 17.97 -18.68
C MET A 147 -11.76 18.51 -18.18
N ASN A 148 -12.50 17.69 -17.45
CA ASN A 148 -13.80 18.04 -16.86
C ASN A 148 -13.69 18.83 -15.54
N ARG A 149 -12.49 19.24 -15.11
CA ARG A 149 -12.21 19.97 -13.86
C ARG A 149 -12.69 19.27 -12.58
N VAL A 150 -12.84 17.96 -12.62
CA VAL A 150 -13.11 17.14 -11.43
C VAL A 150 -11.84 17.04 -10.57
N ILE A 151 -10.68 16.90 -11.23
CA ILE A 151 -9.37 17.07 -10.62
C ILE A 151 -8.66 18.30 -11.20
N GLY A 152 -7.74 18.92 -10.45
CA GLY A 152 -7.00 20.09 -10.93
C GLY A 152 -5.93 19.75 -11.94
N LYS A 153 -5.06 18.80 -11.60
CA LYS A 153 -4.03 18.30 -12.49
C LYS A 153 -3.72 16.83 -12.19
N LEU A 154 -3.53 16.02 -13.23
CA LEU A 154 -2.80 14.76 -13.10
C LEU A 154 -1.32 15.03 -13.37
N HIS A 155 -0.47 14.72 -12.39
CA HIS A 155 0.97 14.95 -12.46
C HIS A 155 1.56 14.37 -13.75
N ASP A 156 2.55 15.07 -14.32
CA ASP A 156 3.11 14.75 -15.62
C ASP A 156 3.97 13.47 -15.63
N THR A 157 4.16 12.86 -14.46
CA THR A 157 4.87 11.59 -14.29
C THR A 157 4.11 10.64 -13.39
N PHE A 158 4.37 9.35 -13.51
CA PHE A 158 4.03 8.33 -12.52
C PHE A 158 5.28 7.66 -11.99
N ILE A 159 5.20 7.13 -10.76
CA ILE A 159 6.26 6.35 -10.13
C ILE A 159 5.90 4.88 -10.25
N SER A 160 6.89 4.05 -10.59
CA SER A 160 6.71 2.60 -10.68
C SER A 160 7.81 1.85 -9.97
N THR A 161 7.44 0.79 -9.26
CA THR A 161 8.35 -0.22 -8.74
C THR A 161 7.69 -1.60 -8.82
N THR A 162 8.38 -2.63 -8.34
CA THR A 162 7.91 -4.01 -8.36
C THR A 162 7.85 -4.54 -6.95
N GLY A 163 6.64 -4.54 -6.37
CA GLY A 163 6.39 -4.89 -4.97
C GLY A 163 6.34 -6.39 -4.66
N VAL A 164 6.39 -7.25 -5.68
CA VAL A 164 6.33 -8.71 -5.49
C VAL A 164 7.59 -9.29 -4.84
N MET A 165 7.37 -10.25 -3.94
CA MET A 165 8.41 -10.96 -3.17
C MET A 165 9.32 -10.05 -2.32
N MET A 166 9.00 -8.76 -2.20
CA MET A 166 9.78 -7.80 -1.46
C MET A 166 9.68 -8.02 0.05
N PRO A 167 10.80 -8.20 0.79
CA PRO A 167 10.78 -8.27 2.25
C PRO A 167 10.24 -6.98 2.87
N ALA A 168 9.54 -7.08 4.01
CA ALA A 168 8.93 -5.91 4.65
C ALA A 168 9.93 -4.79 5.00
N SER A 169 11.16 -5.14 5.40
CA SER A 169 12.24 -4.18 5.63
C SER A 169 12.61 -3.41 4.37
N GLN A 170 12.65 -4.10 3.23
CA GLN A 170 12.96 -3.54 1.92
C GLN A 170 11.80 -2.66 1.43
N SER A 171 10.54 -3.09 1.60
CA SER A 171 9.35 -2.27 1.31
C SER A 171 9.32 -0.96 2.11
N LYS A 172 9.70 -0.99 3.40
CA LYS A 172 9.82 0.23 4.22
C LYS A 172 10.91 1.16 3.70
N LEU A 173 12.05 0.62 3.25
CA LEU A 173 13.12 1.41 2.64
C LEU A 173 12.69 2.02 1.30
N MET A 174 12.01 1.24 0.45
CA MET A 174 11.42 1.72 -0.80
C MET A 174 10.43 2.86 -0.55
N GLY A 175 9.54 2.68 0.43
CA GLY A 175 8.57 3.70 0.82
C GLY A 175 9.25 5.02 1.22
N LYS A 176 10.32 4.97 2.03
CA LYS A 176 11.09 6.19 2.38
C LYS A 176 11.67 6.88 1.14
N LYS A 177 12.32 6.12 0.24
CA LYS A 177 12.91 6.68 -0.99
C LYS A 177 11.86 7.31 -1.90
N ILE A 178 10.71 6.66 -2.07
CA ILE A 178 9.60 7.20 -2.86
C ILE A 178 9.04 8.45 -2.19
N ALA A 179 8.80 8.44 -0.87
CA ALA A 179 8.32 9.60 -0.14
C ALA A 179 9.26 10.82 -0.26
N GLU A 180 10.57 10.62 -0.18
CA GLU A 180 11.58 11.68 -0.40
C GLU A 180 11.51 12.28 -1.81
N TYR A 181 11.19 11.46 -2.83
CA TYR A 181 10.95 11.94 -4.18
C TYR A 181 9.62 12.71 -4.28
N VAL A 182 8.54 12.15 -3.73
CA VAL A 182 7.19 12.75 -3.75
C VAL A 182 7.18 14.11 -3.05
N ALA A 183 7.94 14.27 -1.96
CA ALA A 183 8.10 15.56 -1.26
C ALA A 183 8.60 16.69 -2.18
N LYS A 184 9.29 16.36 -3.27
CA LYS A 184 9.84 17.31 -4.25
C LYS A 184 8.91 17.56 -5.45
N CYS A 185 7.84 16.78 -5.61
CA CYS A 185 6.96 16.83 -6.78
C CYS A 185 5.82 17.86 -6.70
N ASN A 186 5.69 18.60 -5.59
CA ASN A 186 4.60 19.56 -5.34
C ASN A 186 3.21 18.97 -5.67
N VAL A 187 2.88 17.85 -5.02
CA VAL A 187 1.61 17.13 -5.21
C VAL A 187 0.75 17.16 -3.95
N ASP A 188 -0.56 17.20 -4.15
CA ASP A 188 -1.54 17.32 -3.06
C ASP A 188 -2.06 15.95 -2.59
N ALA A 189 -2.00 14.94 -3.46
CA ALA A 189 -2.46 13.59 -3.16
C ALA A 189 -1.77 12.54 -4.04
N VAL A 190 -1.80 11.30 -3.58
CA VAL A 190 -1.30 10.14 -4.31
C VAL A 190 -2.40 9.09 -4.47
N LEU A 191 -2.57 8.60 -5.69
CA LEU A 191 -3.32 7.37 -5.98
C LEU A 191 -2.30 6.26 -6.24
N LEU A 192 -2.25 5.30 -5.33
CA LEU A 192 -1.37 4.14 -5.39
C LEU A 192 -2.15 2.93 -5.89
N VAL A 193 -1.58 2.15 -6.82
CA VAL A 193 -2.22 0.92 -7.33
C VAL A 193 -1.32 -0.28 -7.10
N SER A 194 -1.89 -1.33 -6.51
CA SER A 194 -1.21 -2.60 -6.25
C SER A 194 -1.95 -3.78 -6.87
N ALA A 195 -1.19 -4.81 -7.24
CA ALA A 195 -1.69 -5.98 -7.94
C ALA A 195 -1.75 -7.22 -7.04
N CYS A 196 -0.59 -7.85 -6.77
CA CYS A 196 -0.54 -9.10 -5.99
C CYS A 196 -0.50 -8.87 -4.47
N GLY A 197 -0.45 -9.94 -3.66
CA GLY A 197 -0.47 -9.83 -2.19
C GLY A 197 0.76 -9.16 -1.59
N THR A 198 1.96 -9.60 -1.98
CA THR A 198 3.21 -8.99 -1.49
C THR A 198 3.40 -7.56 -1.99
N SER A 199 2.95 -7.30 -3.23
CA SER A 199 2.79 -5.96 -3.78
C SER A 199 1.86 -5.12 -2.92
N THR A 200 0.64 -5.58 -2.63
CA THR A 200 -0.31 -4.82 -1.78
C THR A 200 0.29 -4.39 -0.44
N ARG A 201 1.06 -5.25 0.23
CA ARG A 201 1.82 -4.89 1.44
C ARG A 201 2.92 -3.85 1.15
N CYS A 202 3.67 -4.00 0.07
CA CYS A 202 4.68 -3.03 -0.35
C CYS A 202 4.06 -1.65 -0.63
N GLY A 203 3.00 -1.61 -1.43
CA GLY A 203 2.20 -0.43 -1.70
C GLY A 203 1.69 0.25 -0.43
N ALA A 204 1.24 -0.53 0.56
CA ALA A 204 0.81 0.03 1.85
C ALA A 204 1.98 0.68 2.62
N TYR A 205 3.17 0.06 2.65
CA TYR A 205 4.36 0.70 3.25
C TYR A 205 4.81 1.96 2.50
N ILE A 206 4.68 1.99 1.17
CA ILE A 206 4.93 3.20 0.37
C ILE A 206 3.90 4.27 0.73
N GLY A 207 2.62 3.92 0.80
CA GLY A 207 1.54 4.81 1.19
C GLY A 207 1.77 5.42 2.58
N LEU A 208 2.08 4.60 3.58
CA LEU A 208 2.38 5.06 4.94
C LEU A 208 3.60 6.01 5.00
N ALA A 209 4.62 5.78 4.18
CA ALA A 209 5.78 6.68 4.12
C ALA A 209 5.43 8.04 3.50
N ILE A 210 4.56 8.06 2.49
CA ILE A 210 4.03 9.29 1.89
C ILE A 210 3.07 10.01 2.85
N GLU A 211 2.24 9.27 3.58
CA GLU A 211 1.34 9.88 4.57
C GLU A 211 2.11 10.55 5.72
N LYS A 212 3.26 9.99 6.12
CA LYS A 212 4.16 10.58 7.13
C LYS A 212 4.73 11.95 6.75
N ILE A 213 4.85 12.27 5.46
CA ILE A 213 5.26 13.60 4.99
C ILE A 213 4.06 14.55 4.78
N GLY A 214 2.87 14.13 5.18
CA GLY A 214 1.67 14.97 5.18
C GLY A 214 0.85 14.93 3.89
N ILE A 215 1.10 13.98 2.99
CA ILE A 215 0.40 13.84 1.71
C ILE A 215 -0.61 12.67 1.79
N PRO A 216 -1.92 12.90 1.57
CA PRO A 216 -2.92 11.83 1.57
C PRO A 216 -2.70 10.83 0.43
N VAL A 217 -2.80 9.54 0.77
CA VAL A 217 -2.69 8.44 -0.17
C VAL A 217 -4.00 7.66 -0.19
N VAL A 218 -4.45 7.24 -1.36
CA VAL A 218 -5.45 6.17 -1.51
C VAL A 218 -4.82 5.01 -2.25
N GLN A 219 -4.94 3.79 -1.70
CA GLN A 219 -4.48 2.57 -2.37
C GLN A 219 -5.66 1.84 -3.01
N VAL A 220 -5.51 1.49 -4.28
CA VAL A 220 -6.45 0.62 -5.00
C VAL A 220 -5.81 -0.75 -5.17
N THR A 221 -6.47 -1.77 -4.62
CA THR A 221 -6.03 -3.17 -4.67
C THR A 221 -7.25 -4.08 -4.52
N ASN A 222 -7.22 -5.30 -5.06
CA ASN A 222 -8.25 -6.29 -4.78
C ASN A 222 -8.09 -6.92 -3.37
N LEU A 223 -6.86 -6.97 -2.83
CA LEU A 223 -6.51 -7.63 -1.56
C LEU A 223 -6.53 -6.63 -0.39
N THR A 224 -7.67 -5.96 -0.22
CA THR A 224 -7.81 -4.82 0.70
C THR A 224 -7.39 -5.09 2.14
N GLN A 225 -7.67 -6.29 2.68
CA GLN A 225 -7.30 -6.63 4.05
C GLN A 225 -5.79 -6.54 4.31
N ILE A 226 -4.96 -6.90 3.32
CA ILE A 226 -3.49 -6.81 3.47
C ILE A 226 -3.04 -5.36 3.66
N ALA A 227 -3.65 -4.41 2.93
CA ALA A 227 -3.33 -3.00 3.06
C ALA A 227 -3.80 -2.43 4.41
N LEU A 228 -5.02 -2.81 4.84
CA LEU A 228 -5.60 -2.43 6.13
C LEU A 228 -4.75 -2.97 7.30
N ASP A 229 -4.38 -4.25 7.27
CA ASP A 229 -3.55 -4.90 8.30
C ASP A 229 -2.13 -4.29 8.36
N THR A 230 -1.66 -3.70 7.26
CA THR A 230 -0.38 -2.98 7.23
C THR A 230 -0.51 -1.58 7.88
N GLY A 231 -1.73 -1.06 8.01
CA GLY A 231 -2.05 0.21 8.67
C GLY A 231 -2.53 1.33 7.74
N LEU A 232 -2.67 1.08 6.43
CA LEU A 232 -3.19 2.10 5.51
C LEU A 232 -4.72 2.16 5.59
N THR A 233 -5.29 3.35 5.76
CA THR A 233 -6.73 3.51 6.04
C THR A 233 -7.57 3.76 4.81
N ARG A 234 -7.04 4.49 3.82
CA ARG A 234 -7.74 4.79 2.56
C ARG A 234 -7.48 3.70 1.52
N VAL A 235 -8.27 2.64 1.58
CA VAL A 235 -8.18 1.51 0.66
C VAL A 235 -9.47 1.37 -0.14
N VAL A 236 -9.34 1.16 -1.46
CA VAL A 236 -10.47 0.88 -2.37
C VAL A 236 -10.27 -0.47 -3.03
N LYS A 237 -11.31 -1.30 -2.96
CA LYS A 237 -11.34 -2.61 -3.63
C LYS A 237 -11.39 -2.45 -5.15
N GLY A 238 -10.33 -2.90 -5.83
CA GLY A 238 -10.30 -3.06 -7.29
C GLY A 238 -11.07 -4.28 -7.79
N ASN A 239 -11.13 -4.50 -9.11
CA ASN A 239 -11.87 -5.62 -9.68
C ASN A 239 -11.17 -6.97 -9.50
N ASN A 240 -9.88 -7.01 -9.82
CA ASN A 240 -9.07 -8.23 -9.80
C ASN A 240 -7.59 -7.86 -9.59
N ILE A 241 -6.79 -8.79 -9.07
CA ILE A 241 -5.34 -8.61 -8.90
C ILE A 241 -4.63 -8.34 -10.24
N CYS A 242 -5.10 -8.94 -11.34
CA CYS A 242 -4.48 -8.82 -12.66
C CYS A 242 -4.90 -7.56 -13.41
N TYR A 243 -5.96 -6.88 -12.97
CA TYR A 243 -6.50 -5.69 -13.62
C TYR A 243 -7.31 -4.86 -12.61
N PRO A 244 -6.67 -4.18 -11.64
CA PRO A 244 -7.38 -3.49 -10.57
C PRO A 244 -8.48 -2.53 -11.06
N PHE A 245 -8.22 -1.87 -12.20
CA PHE A 245 -9.10 -0.92 -12.88
C PHE A 245 -9.74 -1.46 -14.17
N GLY A 246 -9.58 -2.74 -14.47
CA GLY A 246 -10.11 -3.36 -15.68
C GLY A 246 -11.36 -4.19 -15.43
N LYS A 247 -12.08 -4.49 -16.50
CA LYS A 247 -13.15 -5.49 -16.56
C LYS A 247 -13.14 -6.12 -17.95
N PRO A 248 -12.16 -7.00 -18.25
CA PRO A 248 -11.90 -7.51 -19.59
C PRO A 248 -13.06 -8.32 -20.20
N SER A 249 -14.01 -8.77 -19.37
CA SER A 249 -15.21 -9.49 -19.81
C SER A 249 -16.30 -8.61 -20.42
N CYS A 250 -16.16 -7.28 -20.40
CA CYS A 250 -17.13 -6.34 -20.94
C CYS A 250 -16.60 -5.61 -22.19
N SER A 251 -17.49 -4.87 -22.87
CA SER A 251 -17.09 -4.01 -23.99
C SER A 251 -16.08 -2.95 -23.55
N LEU A 252 -15.27 -2.40 -24.47
CA LEU A 252 -14.30 -1.34 -24.14
C LEU A 252 -14.96 -0.10 -23.52
N ARG A 253 -16.18 0.23 -23.96
CA ARG A 253 -16.98 1.34 -23.43
C ARG A 253 -17.40 1.08 -21.99
N ASP A 254 -17.90 -0.11 -21.70
CA ASP A 254 -18.35 -0.49 -20.35
C ASP A 254 -17.18 -0.68 -19.39
N GLU A 255 -16.06 -1.26 -19.87
CA GLU A 255 -14.82 -1.37 -19.12
C GLU A 255 -14.28 0.02 -18.74
N TYR A 256 -14.31 0.98 -19.66
CA TYR A 256 -13.96 2.37 -19.36
C TYR A 256 -14.91 3.01 -18.34
N ALA A 257 -16.22 2.82 -18.49
CA ALA A 257 -17.20 3.34 -17.53
C ALA A 257 -16.97 2.78 -16.11
N PHE A 258 -16.68 1.47 -16.01
CA PHE A 258 -16.30 0.82 -14.76
C PHE A 258 -15.02 1.43 -14.16
N ARG A 259 -13.97 1.59 -14.97
CA ARG A 259 -12.71 2.21 -14.56
C ARG A 259 -12.92 3.62 -14.02
N ARG A 260 -13.68 4.43 -14.74
CA ARG A 260 -14.01 5.81 -14.37
C ARG A 260 -14.74 5.87 -13.02
N GLN A 261 -15.74 5.02 -12.82
CA GLN A 261 -16.45 4.92 -11.53
C GLN A 261 -15.51 4.53 -10.38
N LEU A 262 -14.59 3.59 -10.62
CA LEU A 262 -13.62 3.17 -9.60
C LEU A 262 -12.63 4.29 -9.26
N VAL A 263 -12.18 5.07 -10.24
CA VAL A 263 -11.36 6.27 -10.01
C VAL A 263 -12.11 7.28 -9.15
N LEU A 264 -13.37 7.59 -9.49
CA LEU A 264 -14.19 8.51 -8.69
C LEU A 264 -14.35 8.04 -7.24
N LYS A 265 -14.51 6.72 -7.01
CA LYS A 265 -14.55 6.14 -5.67
C LYS A 265 -13.23 6.32 -4.91
N ALA A 266 -12.09 6.17 -5.59
CA ALA A 266 -10.77 6.44 -5.01
C ALA A 266 -10.57 7.91 -4.66
N LEU A 267 -10.95 8.83 -5.56
CA LEU A 267 -10.87 10.27 -5.32
C LEU A 267 -11.78 10.70 -4.15
N TYR A 268 -12.97 10.11 -4.03
CA TYR A 268 -13.87 10.35 -2.92
C TYR A 268 -13.27 9.94 -1.56
N LYS A 269 -12.52 8.83 -1.51
CA LYS A 269 -11.80 8.42 -0.29
C LYS A 269 -10.69 9.39 0.11
N LEU A 270 -10.08 10.11 -0.84
CA LEU A 270 -9.11 11.17 -0.52
C LEU A 270 -9.78 12.37 0.16
N GLN A 271 -11.06 12.63 -0.14
CA GLN A 271 -11.82 13.73 0.47
C GLN A 271 -12.40 13.36 1.84
N LYS A 272 -12.82 12.11 2.02
CA LYS A 272 -13.47 11.67 3.26
C LYS A 272 -12.48 11.34 4.37
N HIS A 273 -12.93 11.65 5.58
CA HIS A 273 -12.38 11.15 6.83
C HIS A 273 -13.32 10.05 7.31
N ASP A 274 -12.93 8.78 7.16
CA ASP A 274 -13.61 7.73 7.93
C ASP A 274 -12.92 7.74 9.30
N PRO A 275 -13.61 8.12 10.39
CA PRO A 275 -13.07 7.90 11.72
C PRO A 275 -12.85 6.39 11.90
N VAL A 276 -11.64 6.02 12.30
CA VAL A 276 -11.27 4.67 12.73
C VAL A 276 -11.95 4.38 14.06
#